data_AF-A0A1Y3EE27-F1
#
_entry.id   AF-A0A1Y3EE27-F1
#
_cell.length_a   1.000
_cell.length_b   1.000
_cell.length_c   1.000
_cell.angle_alpha   90.00
_cell.angle_beta   90.00
_cell.angle_gamma   90.00
#
_symmetry.space_group_name_H-M   'P 1'
#
loop_
_entity.id
_entity.type
_entity.pdbx_description
1 polymer ?
#
loop_
_entity_poly.entity_id
_entity_poly.type
_entity_poly.pdbx_seq_one_letter_code
_entity_poly.pdbx_strand_id
1 'polypeptide(L)'
;MDEGIASGAGEFYLGGCASDLITSIDPYVSIYHRCKGTSKRIVIPIDQQYIGRNYSFPDVINLKSTEYEEEDHVFHIPKCDQIESPGQ
;
A
#
# COMPACT_ATOMS: atom_id res chain seq x y z
N MET A 1 -1.19 -3.04 10.65
CA MET A 1 -0.85 -2.53 9.32
C MET A 1 0.44 -3.19 8.90
N ASP A 2 0.71 -3.27 7.61
CA ASP A 2 1.91 -3.88 7.05
C ASP A 2 2.28 -3.19 5.74
N GLU A 3 3.54 -3.29 5.34
CA GLU A 3 4.06 -2.72 4.10
C GLU A 3 5.03 -3.67 3.41
N GLY A 4 5.10 -3.58 2.08
CA GLY A 4 5.92 -4.47 1.29
C GLY A 4 6.16 -3.95 -0.12
N ILE A 5 7.18 -4.48 -0.76
CA ILE A 5 7.53 -4.17 -2.14
C ILE A 5 7.06 -5.34 -3.02
N ALA A 6 6.31 -5.02 -4.07
CA ALA A 6 5.92 -6.02 -5.05
C ALA A 6 7.16 -6.65 -5.72
N SER A 7 7.08 -7.95 -6.02
CA SER A 7 8.12 -8.69 -6.71
C SER A 7 8.36 -8.14 -8.12
N GLY A 8 9.42 -8.61 -8.79
CA GLY A 8 9.65 -8.29 -10.20
C GLY A 8 8.51 -8.72 -11.14
N ALA A 9 7.67 -9.65 -10.71
CA ALA A 9 6.45 -10.08 -11.42
C ALA A 9 5.19 -9.29 -11.01
N GLY A 10 5.30 -8.36 -10.06
CA GLY A 10 4.18 -7.56 -9.54
C GLY A 10 3.38 -8.22 -8.42
N GLU A 11 3.84 -9.36 -7.89
CA GLU A 11 3.18 -10.08 -6.81
C GLU A 11 3.52 -9.46 -5.45
N PHE A 12 2.55 -9.38 -4.53
CA PHE A 12 2.78 -8.95 -3.17
C PHE A 12 1.87 -9.70 -2.20
N TYR A 13 2.31 -9.80 -0.96
CA TYR A 13 1.54 -10.34 0.15
C TYR A 13 1.76 -9.44 1.36
N LEU A 14 0.68 -9.03 2.02
CA LEU A 14 0.71 -8.18 3.21
C LEU A 14 -0.06 -8.86 4.33
N GLY A 15 0.52 -8.90 5.52
CA GLY A 15 -0.06 -9.50 6.71
C GLY A 15 0.11 -8.58 7.90
N GLY A 16 -0.91 -7.76 8.17
CA GLY A 16 -0.85 -6.75 9.23
C GLY A 16 -1.95 -6.91 10.28
N CYS A 17 -1.62 -6.61 11.53
CA CYS A 17 -2.59 -6.48 12.62
C CYS A 17 -2.83 -5.00 12.93
N ALA A 18 -4.07 -4.59 13.18
CA ALA A 18 -4.39 -3.27 13.72
C ALA A 18 -5.31 -3.46 14.92
N SER A 19 -5.11 -2.64 15.96
CA SER A 19 -5.98 -2.60 17.12
C SER A 19 -6.38 -1.16 17.33
N ASP A 20 -7.62 -0.83 16.99
CA ASP A 20 -8.24 0.40 17.42
C ASP A 20 -9.22 0.07 18.56
N LEU A 21 -9.04 0.73 19.70
CA LEU A 21 -9.81 0.49 20.93
C LEU A 21 -11.22 1.10 20.86
N ILE A 22 -11.47 2.01 19.92
CA ILE A 22 -12.67 2.84 19.88
C ILE A 22 -13.40 2.71 18.54
N THR A 23 -12.67 2.54 17.43
CA THR A 23 -13.27 2.52 16.09
C THR A 23 -13.18 1.16 15.40
N SER A 24 -14.06 0.93 14.41
CA SER A 24 -13.95 -0.24 13.54
C SER A 24 -12.82 0.00 12.54
N ILE A 25 -12.02 -1.04 12.30
CA ILE A 25 -10.97 -0.99 11.28
C ILE A 25 -11.64 -0.79 9.90
N ASP A 26 -11.13 0.15 9.12
CA ASP A 26 -11.53 0.38 7.74
C ASP A 26 -10.34 0.04 6.81
N PRO A 27 -10.25 -1.21 6.32
CA PRO A 27 -9.04 -1.68 5.65
C PRO A 27 -8.98 -1.16 4.21
N TYR A 28 -7.79 -0.71 3.80
CA TYR A 28 -7.50 -0.36 2.42
C TYR A 28 -6.03 -0.68 2.09
N VAL A 29 -5.74 -0.82 0.81
CA VAL A 29 -4.36 -0.96 0.30
C VAL A 29 -4.00 0.32 -0.45
N SER A 30 -2.92 0.97 -0.04
CA SER A 30 -2.30 2.04 -0.81
C SER A 30 -1.17 1.46 -1.67
N ILE A 31 -1.27 1.62 -2.98
CA ILE A 31 -0.21 1.20 -3.91
C ILE A 31 0.49 2.43 -4.43
N TYR A 32 1.79 2.48 -4.20
CA TYR A 32 2.66 3.55 -4.66
C TYR A 32 3.50 3.05 -5.85
N HIS A 33 3.52 3.80 -6.95
CA HIS A 33 4.19 3.36 -8.18
C HIS A 33 4.74 4.52 -9.01
N ARG A 34 5.60 4.19 -9.98
CA ARG A 34 6.24 5.14 -10.91
C ARG A 34 6.02 4.78 -12.38
N CYS A 35 4.98 4.03 -12.71
CA CYS A 35 4.75 3.51 -14.07
C CYS A 35 4.67 4.60 -15.16
N LYS A 36 4.31 5.83 -14.78
CA LYS A 36 4.17 7.00 -15.68
C LYS A 36 5.32 8.02 -15.48
N GLY A 37 6.45 7.61 -14.90
CA GLY A 37 7.62 8.46 -14.66
C GLY A 37 7.53 9.37 -13.43
N THR A 38 6.32 9.79 -13.04
CA THR A 38 6.06 10.47 -11.76
C THR A 38 5.62 9.48 -10.68
N SER A 39 5.84 9.86 -9.41
CA SER A 39 5.41 9.04 -8.27
C SER A 39 3.93 9.25 -8.00
N LYS A 40 3.19 8.15 -7.98
CA LYS A 40 1.74 8.12 -7.95
C LYS A 40 1.26 7.17 -6.87
N ARG A 41 0.08 7.45 -6.32
CA ARG A 41 -0.58 6.62 -5.32
C ARG A 41 -2.00 6.32 -5.79
N ILE A 42 -2.39 5.06 -5.68
CA ILE A 42 -3.78 4.64 -5.76
C ILE A 42 -4.20 4.03 -4.41
N VAL A 43 -5.47 4.21 -4.06
CA VAL A 43 -6.05 3.65 -2.84
C VAL A 43 -7.18 2.71 -3.23
N ILE A 44 -7.11 1.47 -2.76
CA ILE A 44 -8.12 0.46 -3.03
C ILE A 44 -8.73 0.04 -1.70
N PRO A 45 -10.02 0.36 -1.44
CA PRO A 45 -10.69 -0.08 -0.23
C PRO A 45 -10.87 -1.60 -0.24
N ILE A 46 -10.74 -2.22 0.93
CA ILE A 46 -11.07 -3.62 1.17
C ILE A 46 -12.36 -3.64 1.99
N ASP A 47 -13.29 -4.51 1.62
CA ASP A 47 -14.53 -4.65 2.38
C ASP A 47 -14.24 -5.10 3.83
N GLN A 48 -14.89 -4.45 4.80
CA GLN A 48 -14.74 -4.72 6.23
C GLN A 48 -15.01 -6.18 6.60
N GLN A 49 -15.79 -6.92 5.79
CA GLN A 49 -16.03 -8.35 6.01
C GLN A 49 -14.76 -9.21 5.97
N TYR A 50 -13.67 -8.71 5.39
CA TYR A 50 -12.39 -9.41 5.29
C TYR A 50 -11.45 -9.16 6.47
N ILE A 51 -11.84 -8.36 7.46
CA ILE A 51 -11.07 -8.20 8.70
C ILE A 51 -10.99 -9.55 9.42
N GLY A 52 -9.76 -9.99 9.73
CA GLY A 52 -9.50 -11.30 10.35
C GLY A 52 -9.61 -12.49 9.40
N ARG A 53 -9.73 -12.25 8.08
CA ARG A 53 -9.77 -13.26 7.02
C ARG A 53 -8.71 -12.98 5.96
N ASN A 54 -8.44 -13.98 5.13
CA ASN A 54 -7.59 -13.78 3.95
C ASN A 54 -8.41 -13.10 2.85
N TYR A 55 -7.83 -12.07 2.22
CA TYR A 55 -8.35 -11.42 1.03
C TYR A 55 -7.36 -11.55 -0.11
N SER A 56 -7.85 -11.75 -1.32
CA SER A 56 -7.05 -11.74 -2.54
C SER A 56 -7.79 -10.93 -3.58
N PHE A 57 -7.07 -10.04 -4.27
CA PHE A 57 -7.65 -9.31 -5.40
C PHE A 57 -8.10 -10.32 -6.46
N PRO A 58 -9.31 -10.18 -7.02
CA PRO A 58 -9.86 -11.13 -7.97
C PRO A 58 -9.09 -11.11 -9.31
N ASP A 59 -8.53 -9.96 -9.65
CA ASP A 59 -7.84 -9.70 -10.91
C ASP A 59 -6.53 -8.95 -10.68
N VAL A 60 -5.69 -8.92 -11.73
CA VAL A 60 -4.45 -8.13 -11.73
C VAL A 60 -4.81 -6.65 -11.65
N ILE A 61 -4.22 -5.96 -10.67
CA ILE A 61 -4.44 -4.53 -10.47
C ILE A 61 -3.77 -3.75 -11.59
N ASN A 62 -4.58 -3.13 -12.46
CA ASN A 62 -4.08 -2.31 -13.55
C ASN A 62 -3.80 -0.87 -13.06
N LEU A 63 -2.52 -0.56 -12.81
CA LEU A 63 -2.05 0.76 -12.37
C LEU A 63 -2.21 1.89 -13.42
N LYS A 64 -2.78 1.59 -14.59
CA LYS A 64 -3.17 2.60 -15.60
C LYS A 64 -4.68 2.78 -15.72
N SER A 65 -5.47 1.99 -14.98
CA SER A 65 -6.92 2.07 -14.99
C SER A 65 -7.42 3.42 -14.48
N THR A 66 -8.59 3.85 -14.94
CA THR A 66 -9.31 5.01 -14.41
C THR A 66 -10.29 4.64 -13.30
N GLU A 67 -10.33 3.36 -12.90
CA GLU A 67 -11.21 2.84 -11.84
C GLU A 67 -10.80 3.32 -10.45
N TYR A 68 -9.55 3.72 -10.27
CA TYR A 68 -9.02 4.21 -9.00
C TYR A 68 -8.57 5.66 -9.16
N GLU A 69 -8.87 6.48 -8.16
CA GLU A 69 -8.34 7.85 -8.11
C GLU A 69 -6.82 7.80 -7.90
N GLU A 70 -6.09 8.42 -8.83
CA GLU A 70 -4.64 8.47 -8.84
C GLU A 70 -4.18 9.84 -8.33
N GLU A 71 -3.53 9.85 -7.18
CA GLU A 71 -2.99 11.07 -6.57
C GLU A 71 -1.50 11.21 -6.90
N ASP A 72 -1.06 12.45 -7.18
CA ASP A 72 0.36 12.77 -7.14
C ASP A 72 0.88 12.61 -5.72
N HIS A 73 1.80 11.66 -5.51
CA HIS A 73 2.36 11.40 -4.20
C HIS A 73 3.89 11.47 -4.26
N VAL A 74 4.44 12.53 -3.69
CA VAL A 74 5.88 12.66 -3.53
C VAL A 74 6.31 11.72 -2.41
N PHE A 75 6.99 10.64 -2.77
CA PHE A 75 7.74 9.85 -1.82
C PHE A 75 8.75 10.76 -1.09
N HIS A 76 8.50 11.07 0.18
CA HIS A 76 9.60 11.29 1.12
C HIS A 76 10.17 9.92 1.46
N ILE A 77 10.86 9.29 0.51
CA ILE A 77 11.85 8.29 0.86
C ILE A 77 13.02 9.13 1.38
N PRO A 78 13.32 9.19 2.69
CA PRO A 78 14.58 9.77 3.12
C PRO A 78 15.66 9.07 2.31
N LYS A 79 16.45 9.84 1.57
CA LYS A 79 17.60 9.29 0.84
C LYS A 79 18.41 8.47 1.85
N CYS A 80 18.93 7.31 1.46
CA CYS A 80 19.66 6.43 2.39
C CYS A 80 20.74 7.18 3.20
N ASP A 81 21.30 8.24 2.63
CA ASP A 81 22.26 9.17 3.26
C ASP A 81 21.68 10.01 4.43
N GLN A 82 20.39 9.90 4.74
CA GLN A 82 19.66 10.64 5.78
C GLN A 82 19.06 9.72 6.84
N ILE A 83 19.33 8.41 6.76
CA ILE A 83 19.05 7.49 7.86
C ILE A 83 20.19 7.66 8.85
N GLU A 84 20.03 8.56 9.83
CA GLU A 84 20.86 8.47 11.03
C GLU A 84 20.63 7.08 11.62
N SER A 85 21.69 6.27 11.68
CA SER A 85 21.65 5.01 12.40
C SER A 85 21.20 5.31 13.82
N PRO A 86 20.22 4.58 14.40
CA PRO A 86 19.91 4.73 15.81
C PRO A 86 21.21 4.44 16.57
N GLY A 87 21.71 5.46 17.25
CA GLY A 87 22.99 5.43 17.95
C GLY A 87 23.05 4.29 18.95
N GLN A 88 24.12 3.51 18.78
CA GLN A 88 25.04 2.97 19.79
C GLN A 88 24.84 3.43 21.24
#